data_AF-E1KX74-F1
#
_entry.id   AF-E1KX74-F1
#
_cell.length_a   1.000
_cell.length_b   1.000
_cell.length_c   1.000
_cell.angle_alpha   90.00
_cell.angle_beta   90.00
_cell.angle_gamma   90.00
#
_symmetry.space_group_name_H-M   'P 1'
#
loop_
_entity.id
_entity.type
_entity.pdbx_description
1 polymer ?
#
loop_
_entity_poly.entity_id
_entity_poly.type
_entity_poly.pdbx_seq_one_letter_code
_entity_poly.pdbx_strand_id
1 'polypeptide(L)'
;HQQKMGYGLHQSKNFEYPYRWCSSTIASILKKKEYLGHTVNFKTRKHFKDKKSKYVSEDKWLIFENTHEAIIDQETFDNVQRIRGNVKRYPDGWGEYHPLTGLMYCADCGSKMYVHRTSNYKNIPYYTCSAYTKTPCGTLCPSAHRIKAEVVLNLIQETLKDIKNYLGEDNEAFIRSIQNEMEEKEKVEIEKQRVRLINNKSRIQELERLMCRIYEDMILEKIPSSRYEILNSQYETEQRDLSREIEDLELVISRYENETDRARKFISLISRYENFNELTNTMINEFVEKIIIHERDRKGSQTSKQKIEIYFNFIGNYEVPKEELSEEERSKLEEEERKINERRDRLHQNYLKRKANGKQQEYEERYKARREQKNRRI
;
A
#
# COMPACT_ATOMS: atom_id res chain seq x y z
N HIS A 1 -22.43 40.24 20.73
CA HIS A 1 -21.53 41.41 20.86
C HIS A 1 -20.83 41.73 19.53
N GLN A 2 -20.01 40.84 18.96
CA GLN A 2 -19.34 41.06 17.66
C GLN A 2 -20.31 41.20 16.47
N GLN A 3 -21.35 40.36 16.40
CA GLN A 3 -22.41 40.47 15.38
C GLN A 3 -23.24 41.77 15.50
N LYS A 4 -23.37 42.35 16.71
CA LYS A 4 -24.02 43.66 16.94
C LYS A 4 -23.14 44.86 16.54
N MET A 5 -21.83 44.64 16.39
CA MET A 5 -20.86 45.65 15.96
C MET A 5 -20.54 45.54 14.45
N GLY A 6 -21.30 44.76 13.68
CA GLY A 6 -21.04 44.56 12.24
C GLY A 6 -19.78 43.72 11.93
N TYR A 7 -19.15 43.12 12.94
CA TYR A 7 -18.01 42.21 12.76
C TYR A 7 -18.53 40.77 12.71
N GLY A 8 -18.88 40.30 11.52
CA GLY A 8 -18.93 38.86 11.24
C GLY A 8 -17.50 38.27 11.19
N LEU A 9 -17.35 36.97 11.47
CA LEU A 9 -16.05 36.25 11.47
C LEU A 9 -15.19 36.47 10.19
N HIS A 10 -15.82 36.90 9.10
CA HIS A 10 -15.19 37.19 7.82
C HIS A 10 -15.67 38.48 7.12
N GLN A 11 -16.56 39.29 7.74
CA GLN A 11 -17.12 40.49 7.08
C GLN A 11 -16.11 41.63 6.93
N SER A 12 -15.09 41.68 7.79
CA SER A 12 -14.01 42.68 7.73
C SER A 12 -12.77 42.20 6.96
N LYS A 13 -12.83 41.00 6.34
CA LYS A 13 -11.70 40.42 5.60
C LYS A 13 -11.95 40.57 4.11
N ASN A 14 -11.15 41.40 3.45
CA ASN A 14 -11.09 41.42 1.99
C ASN A 14 -10.34 40.17 1.52
N PHE A 15 -11.05 39.28 0.82
CA PHE A 15 -10.44 38.15 0.14
C PHE A 15 -10.06 38.57 -1.27
N GLU A 16 -8.78 38.44 -1.61
CA GLU A 16 -8.28 38.75 -2.96
C GLU A 16 -8.96 37.89 -4.04
N TYR A 17 -9.36 36.66 -3.69
CA TYR A 17 -10.04 35.72 -4.59
C TYR A 17 -11.24 35.04 -3.90
N PRO A 18 -12.42 35.69 -3.86
CA PRO A 18 -13.57 35.22 -3.08
C PRO A 18 -14.17 33.89 -3.56
N TYR A 19 -13.98 33.52 -4.83
CA TYR A 19 -14.49 32.27 -5.42
C TYR A 19 -13.45 31.16 -5.53
N ARG A 20 -12.21 31.39 -5.08
CA ARG A 20 -11.16 30.37 -5.13
C ARG A 20 -11.09 29.60 -3.81
N TRP A 21 -11.21 28.29 -3.90
CA TRP A 21 -10.90 27.42 -2.78
C TRP A 21 -9.40 27.44 -2.52
N CYS A 22 -9.00 27.71 -1.27
CA CYS A 22 -7.61 27.57 -0.87
C CYS A 22 -7.26 26.08 -0.63
N SER A 23 -5.98 25.75 -0.81
CA SER A 23 -5.46 24.38 -0.68
C SER A 23 -5.73 23.77 0.70
N SER A 24 -5.69 24.57 1.76
CA SER A 24 -6.01 24.16 3.13
C SER A 24 -7.48 23.77 3.30
N THR A 25 -8.38 24.45 2.61
CA THR A 25 -9.82 24.11 2.67
C THR A 25 -10.11 22.82 1.94
N ILE A 26 -9.54 22.62 0.74
CA ILE A 26 -9.65 21.34 0.01
C ILE A 26 -9.07 20.20 0.85
N ALA A 27 -7.91 20.42 1.47
CA ALA A 27 -7.29 19.46 2.38
C ALA A 27 -8.18 19.08 3.58
N SER A 28 -8.92 20.05 4.12
CA SER A 28 -9.86 19.83 5.21
C SER A 28 -11.09 19.04 4.76
N ILE A 29 -11.62 19.35 3.58
CA ILE A 29 -12.74 18.61 2.96
C ILE A 29 -12.36 17.15 2.79
N LEU A 30 -11.23 16.87 2.15
CA LEU A 30 -10.78 15.49 1.88
C LEU A 30 -10.52 14.66 3.15
N LYS A 31 -10.34 15.28 4.33
CA LYS A 31 -10.12 14.57 5.61
C LYS A 31 -11.42 14.11 6.27
N LYS A 32 -12.58 14.65 5.88
CA LYS A 32 -13.84 14.41 6.60
C LYS A 32 -14.39 13.01 6.34
N LYS A 33 -14.52 12.21 7.40
CA LYS A 33 -15.18 10.90 7.37
C LYS A 33 -16.69 11.01 7.14
N GLU A 34 -17.27 12.20 7.30
CA GLU A 34 -18.69 12.42 7.04
C GLU A 34 -19.09 12.07 5.60
N TYR A 35 -18.18 12.17 4.63
CA TYR A 35 -18.47 11.78 3.24
C TYR A 35 -18.72 10.27 3.05
N LEU A 36 -18.39 9.46 4.06
CA LEU A 36 -18.68 8.01 4.12
C LEU A 36 -20.09 7.71 4.65
N GLY A 37 -20.94 8.72 4.83
CA GLY A 37 -22.28 8.53 5.41
C GLY A 37 -22.28 8.45 6.94
N HIS A 38 -21.18 8.86 7.60
CA HIS A 38 -21.03 8.81 9.05
C HIS A 38 -21.34 10.16 9.72
N THR A 39 -21.92 10.14 10.92
CA THR A 39 -22.01 11.34 11.76
C THR A 39 -20.88 11.35 12.78
N VAL A 40 -19.98 12.33 12.67
CA VAL A 40 -18.84 12.49 13.59
C VAL A 40 -19.09 13.62 14.57
N ASN A 41 -19.32 13.25 15.84
CA ASN A 41 -19.59 14.18 16.93
C ASN A 41 -18.42 14.32 17.90
N PHE A 42 -18.50 15.35 18.76
CA PHE A 42 -17.51 15.64 19.82
C PHE A 42 -16.09 15.97 19.34
N LYS A 43 -15.94 16.55 18.15
CA LYS A 43 -14.65 17.06 17.63
C LYS A 43 -13.99 18.12 18.52
N THR A 44 -14.77 18.82 19.35
CA THR A 44 -14.27 19.83 20.28
C THR A 44 -14.79 19.59 21.69
N ARG A 45 -13.94 19.89 22.69
CA ARG A 45 -14.30 19.90 24.11
C ARG A 45 -14.08 21.28 24.68
N LYS A 46 -15.00 21.74 25.52
CA LYS A 46 -14.82 22.97 26.30
C LYS A 46 -14.18 22.62 27.63
N HIS A 47 -13.12 23.35 27.98
CA HIS A 47 -12.58 23.32 29.32
C HIS A 47 -13.43 24.22 30.22
N PHE A 48 -13.84 23.71 31.39
CA PHE A 48 -14.73 24.41 32.32
C PHE A 48 -14.18 25.80 32.72
N LYS A 49 -12.87 25.92 32.92
CA LYS A 49 -12.22 27.18 33.31
C LYS A 49 -11.97 28.15 32.15
N ASP A 50 -11.64 27.64 30.96
CA ASP A 50 -11.17 28.51 29.87
C ASP A 50 -12.32 29.02 28.99
N LYS A 51 -13.54 28.44 29.08
CA LYS A 51 -14.72 28.67 28.21
C LYS A 51 -14.47 28.59 26.69
N LYS A 52 -13.22 28.36 26.25
CA LYS A 52 -12.78 28.18 24.87
C LYS A 52 -12.94 26.71 24.48
N SER A 53 -13.49 26.48 23.29
CA SER A 53 -13.49 25.14 22.66
C SER A 53 -12.09 24.81 22.15
N LYS A 54 -11.60 23.62 22.51
CA LYS A 54 -10.35 23.05 21.97
C LYS A 54 -10.70 21.80 21.18
N TYR A 55 -10.05 21.59 20.04
CA TYR A 55 -10.18 20.33 19.31
C TYR A 55 -9.59 19.18 20.14
N VAL A 56 -10.26 18.03 20.11
CA VAL A 56 -9.80 16.80 20.79
C VAL A 56 -9.23 15.81 19.79
N SER A 57 -8.38 14.89 20.28
CA SER A 57 -7.84 13.78 19.48
C SER A 57 -8.96 12.93 18.88
N GLU A 58 -8.66 12.29 17.75
CA GLU A 58 -9.62 11.50 16.97
C GLU A 58 -10.19 10.32 17.79
N ASP A 59 -9.43 9.77 18.74
CA ASP A 59 -9.86 8.67 19.62
C ASP A 59 -11.01 9.05 20.57
N LYS A 60 -11.25 10.35 20.74
CA LYS A 60 -12.34 10.88 21.59
C LYS A 60 -13.57 11.28 20.78
N TRP A 61 -13.52 11.10 19.46
CA TRP A 61 -14.64 11.41 18.59
C TRP A 61 -15.65 10.27 18.69
N LEU A 62 -16.93 10.62 18.74
CA LEU A 62 -17.99 9.63 18.64
C LEU A 62 -18.43 9.56 17.18
N ILE A 63 -18.19 8.42 16.55
CA ILE A 63 -18.53 8.18 15.15
C ILE A 63 -19.75 7.28 15.14
N PHE A 64 -20.86 7.80 14.63
CA PHE A 64 -22.05 7.02 14.32
C PHE A 64 -21.99 6.64 12.86
N GLU A 65 -21.86 5.35 12.58
CA GLU A 65 -21.73 4.83 11.23
C GLU A 65 -23.08 4.82 10.51
N ASN A 66 -23.06 4.97 9.18
CA ASN A 66 -24.21 4.83 8.26
C ASN A 66 -25.47 5.61 8.65
N THR A 67 -25.32 6.87 9.07
CA THR A 67 -26.45 7.74 9.43
C THR A 67 -27.11 8.41 8.24
N HIS A 68 -26.42 8.50 7.10
CA HIS A 68 -26.91 9.09 5.86
C HIS A 68 -26.25 8.44 4.65
N GLU A 69 -26.76 8.74 3.46
CA GLU A 69 -26.21 8.25 2.19
C GLU A 69 -24.75 8.74 2.01
N ALA A 70 -23.85 7.79 1.77
CA ALA A 70 -22.45 8.07 1.54
C ALA A 70 -22.25 8.71 0.15
N ILE A 71 -21.42 9.75 0.10
CA ILE A 71 -21.05 10.43 -1.15
C ILE A 71 -19.89 9.69 -1.84
N ILE A 72 -19.00 9.10 -1.05
CA ILE A 72 -17.86 8.29 -1.52
C ILE A 72 -17.83 6.97 -0.76
N ASP A 73 -17.29 5.95 -1.41
CA ASP A 73 -17.02 4.66 -0.80
C ASP A 73 -15.78 4.69 0.11
N GLN A 74 -15.70 3.70 1.01
CA GLN A 74 -14.61 3.55 1.96
C GLN A 74 -13.24 3.44 1.28
N GLU A 75 -13.16 2.70 0.17
CA GLU A 75 -11.92 2.44 -0.55
C GLU A 75 -11.37 3.72 -1.19
N THR A 76 -12.23 4.51 -1.85
CA THR A 76 -11.87 5.82 -2.40
C THR A 76 -11.37 6.75 -1.30
N PHE A 77 -12.04 6.79 -0.13
CA PHE A 77 -11.60 7.61 0.99
C PHE A 77 -10.22 7.20 1.52
N ASP A 78 -9.99 5.89 1.71
CA ASP A 78 -8.73 5.35 2.20
C ASP A 78 -7.59 5.60 1.21
N ASN A 79 -7.84 5.46 -0.10
CA ASN A 79 -6.90 5.82 -1.15
C ASN A 79 -6.52 7.31 -1.09
N VAL A 80 -7.49 8.20 -0.91
CA VAL A 80 -7.23 9.64 -0.74
C VAL A 80 -6.40 9.89 0.52
N GLN A 81 -6.72 9.28 1.66
CA GLN A 81 -5.93 9.45 2.89
C GLN A 81 -4.48 8.96 2.70
N ARG A 82 -4.29 7.81 2.05
CA ARG A 82 -2.95 7.26 1.74
C ARG A 82 -2.13 8.21 0.86
N ILE A 83 -2.73 8.73 -0.22
CA ILE A 83 -2.07 9.69 -1.12
C ILE A 83 -1.66 10.97 -0.37
N ARG A 84 -2.48 11.40 0.61
CA ARG A 84 -2.24 12.60 1.42
C ARG A 84 -1.21 12.37 2.53
N GLY A 85 -1.16 11.18 3.12
CA GLY A 85 -0.15 10.79 4.10
C GLY A 85 1.26 10.75 3.52
N ASN A 86 1.38 10.62 2.20
CA ASN A 86 2.65 10.69 1.50
C ASN A 86 3.20 12.12 1.45
N VAL A 87 4.37 12.34 2.09
CA VAL A 87 5.16 13.58 1.95
C VAL A 87 5.62 13.73 0.50
N LYS A 88 4.93 14.57 -0.26
CA LYS A 88 5.31 14.93 -1.62
C LYS A 88 6.39 16.01 -1.56
N ARG A 89 7.57 15.75 -2.13
CA ARG A 89 8.51 16.83 -2.45
C ARG A 89 8.09 17.42 -3.77
N TYR A 90 7.92 18.73 -3.81
CA TYR A 90 7.86 19.45 -5.07
C TYR A 90 9.15 19.13 -5.86
N PRO A 91 9.06 18.77 -7.14
CA PRO A 91 10.23 18.75 -8.00
C PRO A 91 10.69 20.19 -8.17
N ASP A 92 11.68 20.62 -7.37
CA ASP A 92 12.51 21.81 -7.54
C ASP A 92 11.82 23.10 -8.05
N GLY A 93 10.56 23.33 -7.67
CA GLY A 93 9.76 24.50 -8.06
C GLY A 93 9.21 24.51 -9.51
N TRP A 94 9.48 23.49 -10.33
CA TRP A 94 9.08 23.47 -11.75
C TRP A 94 8.38 22.16 -12.15
N GLY A 95 7.05 22.24 -12.30
CA GLY A 95 6.26 21.29 -13.07
C GLY A 95 5.39 20.31 -12.27
N GLU A 96 4.79 19.38 -13.01
CA GLU A 96 3.84 18.39 -12.50
C GLU A 96 4.54 17.24 -11.75
N TYR A 97 3.85 16.70 -10.76
CA TYR A 97 4.26 15.49 -10.06
C TYR A 97 4.32 14.31 -11.02
N HIS A 98 5.35 13.48 -10.88
CA HIS A 98 5.41 12.23 -11.63
C HIS A 98 4.39 11.23 -11.04
N PRO A 99 3.69 10.39 -11.84
CA PRO A 99 2.66 9.48 -11.33
C PRO A 99 3.11 8.56 -10.20
N LEU A 100 4.35 8.05 -10.27
CA LEU A 100 4.98 7.20 -9.24
C LEU A 100 5.40 7.93 -7.94
N THR A 101 5.07 9.22 -7.77
CA THR A 101 5.50 10.00 -6.60
C THR A 101 4.85 9.48 -5.32
N GLY A 102 5.67 9.01 -4.37
CA GLY A 102 5.21 8.49 -3.08
C GLY A 102 4.93 6.99 -3.05
N LEU A 103 5.11 6.30 -4.18
CA LEU A 103 4.92 4.84 -4.30
C LEU A 103 6.25 4.06 -4.28
N MET A 104 7.38 4.73 -4.49
CA MET A 104 8.69 4.10 -4.70
C MET A 104 9.52 4.03 -3.42
N TYR A 105 10.03 2.84 -3.09
CA TYR A 105 10.82 2.55 -1.89
C TYR A 105 12.11 1.78 -2.25
N CYS A 106 13.15 2.00 -1.46
CA CYS A 106 14.41 1.28 -1.58
C CYS A 106 14.36 0.00 -0.74
N ALA A 107 14.76 -1.15 -1.31
CA ALA A 107 14.82 -2.43 -0.59
C ALA A 107 15.80 -2.39 0.60
N ASP A 108 17.02 -1.88 0.39
CA ASP A 108 18.10 -1.98 1.37
C ASP A 108 17.88 -1.12 2.62
N CYS A 109 17.28 0.07 2.48
CA CYS A 109 17.13 1.03 3.58
C CYS A 109 15.67 1.35 3.93
N GLY A 110 14.70 0.77 3.20
CA GLY A 110 13.27 1.07 3.35
C GLY A 110 12.86 2.51 3.03
N SER A 111 13.80 3.39 2.68
CA SER A 111 13.53 4.82 2.50
C SER A 111 12.86 5.10 1.15
N LYS A 112 12.04 6.15 1.12
CA LYS A 112 11.36 6.60 -0.12
C LYS A 112 12.38 7.01 -1.19
N MET A 113 12.03 6.79 -2.44
CA MET A 113 12.79 7.28 -3.59
C MET A 113 12.16 8.56 -4.14
N TYR A 114 12.99 9.54 -4.50
CA TYR A 114 12.53 10.80 -5.08
C TYR A 114 12.91 10.90 -6.55
N VAL A 115 12.04 11.55 -7.30
CA VAL A 115 12.28 11.86 -8.71
C VAL A 115 13.26 13.02 -8.83
N HIS A 116 14.26 12.84 -9.70
CA HIS A 116 15.19 13.85 -10.15
C HIS A 116 15.12 13.91 -11.66
N ARG A 117 15.03 15.12 -12.19
CA ARG A 117 15.01 15.40 -13.61
C ARG A 117 16.41 15.81 -14.04
N THR A 118 16.97 15.12 -15.03
CA THR A 118 18.29 15.50 -15.54
C THR A 118 18.19 16.84 -16.27
N SER A 119 19.06 17.80 -15.96
CA SER A 119 19.12 19.12 -16.63
C SER A 119 19.53 19.09 -18.11
N ASN A 120 19.66 17.91 -18.72
CA ASN A 120 19.98 17.75 -20.12
C ASN A 120 18.72 17.94 -20.99
N TYR A 121 18.89 18.25 -22.28
CA TYR A 121 17.83 18.53 -23.27
C TYR A 121 16.62 17.55 -23.27
N LYS A 122 16.80 16.31 -22.81
CA LYS A 122 15.76 15.27 -22.79
C LYS A 122 14.94 15.17 -21.49
N ASN A 123 15.28 15.91 -20.43
CA ASN A 123 14.53 16.00 -19.17
C ASN A 123 14.01 14.65 -18.62
N ILE A 124 14.85 13.62 -18.63
CA ILE A 124 14.43 12.24 -18.31
C ILE A 124 14.25 12.09 -16.79
N PRO A 125 13.10 11.57 -16.30
CA PRO A 125 12.86 11.36 -14.88
C PRO A 125 13.56 10.10 -14.34
N TYR A 126 14.38 10.27 -13.30
CA TYR A 126 15.03 9.19 -12.56
C TYR A 126 14.59 9.19 -11.10
N TYR A 127 14.29 8.02 -10.55
CA TYR A 127 14.10 7.85 -9.12
C TYR A 127 15.41 7.51 -8.46
N THR A 128 15.76 8.23 -7.38
CA THR A 128 16.97 7.96 -6.57
C THR A 128 16.56 7.75 -5.12
N CYS A 129 17.21 6.79 -4.44
CA CYS A 129 17.04 6.59 -3.00
C CYS A 129 17.34 7.88 -2.23
N SER A 130 16.45 8.25 -1.31
CA SER A 130 16.59 9.45 -0.50
C SER A 130 17.64 9.34 0.59
N ALA A 131 17.85 8.15 1.17
CA ALA A 131 18.84 7.91 2.21
C ALA A 131 20.28 7.93 1.69
N TYR A 132 20.47 7.73 0.37
CA TYR A 132 21.78 7.95 -0.25
C TYR A 132 22.16 9.44 -0.27
N THR A 133 21.18 10.33 -0.46
CA THR A 133 21.42 11.79 -0.59
C THR A 133 21.27 12.55 0.73
N LYS A 134 20.55 12.00 1.71
CA LYS A 134 20.32 12.60 3.03
C LYS A 134 20.98 11.74 4.11
N THR A 135 21.82 12.34 4.97
CA THR A 135 22.85 11.69 5.84
C THR A 135 24.20 11.66 5.09
N PRO A 136 25.40 11.56 5.73
CA PRO A 136 26.64 11.43 4.97
C PRO A 136 26.48 10.38 3.88
N CYS A 137 26.77 10.79 2.64
CA CYS A 137 26.51 9.99 1.45
C CYS A 137 27.10 8.59 1.62
N GLY A 138 26.28 7.55 1.43
CA GLY A 138 26.73 6.16 1.55
C GLY A 138 26.49 5.49 2.91
N THR A 139 25.93 6.18 3.91
CA THR A 139 25.79 5.62 5.28
C THR A 139 24.74 4.51 5.36
N LEU A 140 23.53 4.75 4.85
CA LEU A 140 22.40 3.80 4.92
C LEU A 140 22.25 2.96 3.64
N CYS A 141 22.65 3.52 2.49
CA CYS A 141 22.74 2.79 1.23
C CYS A 141 24.18 2.91 0.72
N PRO A 142 24.90 1.80 0.51
CA PRO A 142 26.29 1.82 0.03
C PRO A 142 26.43 2.40 -1.39
N SER A 143 25.34 2.43 -2.17
CA SER A 143 25.33 3.00 -3.52
C SER A 143 24.08 3.81 -3.82
N ALA A 144 24.13 4.57 -4.91
CA ALA A 144 23.02 5.34 -5.40
C ALA A 144 22.03 4.42 -6.13
N HIS A 145 21.04 3.88 -5.42
CA HIS A 145 19.95 3.13 -6.05
C HIS A 145 19.16 4.06 -6.96
N ARG A 146 19.21 3.77 -8.26
CA ARG A 146 18.68 4.62 -9.31
C ARG A 146 17.98 3.82 -10.39
N ILE A 147 16.78 4.27 -10.75
CA ILE A 147 15.99 3.67 -11.82
C ILE A 147 15.34 4.75 -12.69
N LYS A 148 15.13 4.45 -13.96
CA LYS A 148 14.35 5.31 -14.88
C LYS A 148 12.86 5.13 -14.57
N ALA A 149 12.10 6.22 -14.54
CA ALA A 149 10.68 6.12 -14.25
C ALA A 149 9.90 5.38 -15.35
N GLU A 150 10.28 5.58 -16.62
CA GLU A 150 9.67 4.91 -17.79
C GLU A 150 9.74 3.38 -17.69
N VAL A 151 10.85 2.83 -17.19
CA VAL A 151 11.03 1.37 -17.05
C VAL A 151 10.01 0.80 -16.06
N VAL A 152 9.75 1.52 -14.97
CA VAL A 152 8.79 1.09 -13.95
C VAL A 152 7.36 1.23 -14.45
N LEU A 153 7.04 2.32 -15.17
CA LEU A 153 5.72 2.50 -15.78
C LEU A 153 5.41 1.40 -16.80
N ASN A 154 6.35 1.09 -17.68
CA ASN A 154 6.18 0.02 -18.66
C ASN A 154 6.01 -1.34 -17.98
N LEU A 155 6.77 -1.62 -16.91
CA LEU A 155 6.63 -2.87 -16.16
C LEU A 155 5.25 -3.00 -15.49
N ILE A 156 4.74 -1.92 -14.89
CA ILE A 156 3.37 -1.89 -14.34
C ILE A 156 2.34 -2.11 -15.46
N GLN A 157 2.58 -1.51 -16.63
CA GLN A 157 1.68 -1.62 -17.77
C GLN A 157 1.62 -3.05 -18.32
N GLU A 158 2.77 -3.68 -18.52
CA GLU A 158 2.89 -5.07 -18.97
C GLU A 158 2.25 -6.02 -17.96
N THR A 159 2.59 -5.90 -16.67
CA THR A 159 2.02 -6.75 -15.62
C THR A 159 0.49 -6.63 -15.50
N LEU A 160 -0.08 -5.42 -15.61
CA LEU A 160 -1.53 -5.25 -15.61
C LEU A 160 -2.21 -5.84 -16.85
N LYS A 161 -1.55 -5.78 -18.02
CA LYS A 161 -2.04 -6.44 -19.24
C LYS A 161 -2.01 -7.95 -19.10
N ASP A 162 -0.93 -8.50 -18.57
CA ASP A 162 -0.77 -9.93 -18.35
C ASP A 162 -1.82 -10.46 -17.37
N ILE A 163 -2.02 -9.76 -16.24
CA ILE A 163 -3.07 -10.11 -15.28
C ILE A 163 -4.45 -10.09 -15.95
N LYS A 164 -4.73 -9.09 -16.78
CA LYS A 164 -6.01 -8.99 -17.48
C LYS A 164 -6.22 -10.13 -18.48
N ASN A 165 -5.19 -10.52 -19.22
CA ASN A 165 -5.26 -11.65 -20.13
C ASN A 165 -5.53 -12.94 -19.36
N TYR A 166 -4.80 -13.16 -18.27
CA TYR A 166 -4.99 -14.33 -17.40
C TYR A 166 -6.40 -14.41 -16.79
N LEU A 167 -6.98 -13.26 -16.39
CA LEU A 167 -8.38 -13.17 -15.96
C LEU A 167 -9.38 -13.49 -17.07
N GLY A 168 -9.06 -13.13 -18.32
CA GLY A 168 -9.89 -13.47 -19.47
C GLY A 168 -9.93 -14.98 -19.75
N GLU A 169 -8.88 -15.70 -19.40
CA GLU A 169 -8.74 -17.15 -19.64
C GLU A 169 -9.30 -17.99 -18.48
N ASP A 170 -8.93 -17.70 -17.23
CA ASP A 170 -9.41 -18.45 -16.05
C ASP A 170 -9.49 -17.58 -14.77
N ASN A 171 -10.67 -16.99 -14.56
CA ASN A 171 -10.98 -16.21 -13.36
C ASN A 171 -10.84 -17.01 -12.05
N GLU A 172 -11.18 -18.31 -12.07
CA GLU A 172 -11.09 -19.12 -10.86
C GLU A 172 -9.65 -19.53 -10.56
N ALA A 173 -8.85 -19.84 -11.58
CA ALA A 173 -7.43 -20.10 -11.38
C ALA A 173 -6.67 -18.86 -10.90
N PHE A 174 -7.13 -17.65 -11.21
CA PHE A 174 -6.56 -16.41 -10.65
C PHE A 174 -6.87 -16.23 -9.16
N ILE A 175 -8.12 -16.47 -8.77
CA ILE A 175 -8.49 -16.48 -7.36
C ILE A 175 -7.67 -17.56 -6.62
N ARG A 176 -7.50 -18.75 -7.23
CA ARG A 176 -6.65 -19.81 -6.69
C ARG A 176 -5.18 -19.40 -6.65
N SER A 177 -4.62 -18.74 -7.67
CA SER A 177 -3.20 -18.37 -7.72
C SER A 177 -2.84 -17.29 -6.70
N ILE A 178 -3.73 -16.33 -6.46
CA ILE A 178 -3.58 -15.36 -5.37
C ILE A 178 -3.70 -16.04 -4.01
N GLN A 179 -4.55 -17.06 -3.91
CA GLN A 179 -4.70 -17.89 -2.72
C GLN A 179 -3.52 -18.85 -2.50
N ASN A 180 -2.57 -18.98 -3.43
CA ASN A 180 -1.52 -20.00 -3.37
C ASN A 180 -0.34 -19.61 -2.48
N GLU A 181 -0.60 -19.70 -1.18
CA GLU A 181 0.25 -20.39 -0.20
C GLU A 181 -0.61 -21.19 0.82
N MET A 182 -1.93 -21.27 0.61
CA MET A 182 -2.85 -21.92 1.54
C MET A 182 -3.30 -23.27 0.99
N GLU A 183 -2.82 -24.36 1.62
CA GLU A 183 -3.16 -25.72 1.23
C GLU A 183 -4.68 -25.92 1.23
N GLU A 184 -5.21 -26.83 0.39
CA GLU A 184 -6.59 -27.33 0.48
C GLU A 184 -6.95 -27.72 1.94
N LYS A 185 -5.94 -28.11 2.73
CA LYS A 185 -6.03 -28.38 4.17
C LYS A 185 -6.49 -27.16 4.99
N GLU A 186 -6.02 -25.96 4.68
CA GLU A 186 -6.41 -24.73 5.38
C GLU A 186 -7.85 -24.34 5.06
N LYS A 187 -8.31 -24.51 3.82
CA LYS A 187 -9.73 -24.32 3.46
C LYS A 187 -10.64 -25.27 4.25
N VAL A 188 -10.28 -26.55 4.29
CA VAL A 188 -11.00 -27.55 5.08
C VAL A 188 -10.97 -27.20 6.57
N GLU A 189 -9.85 -26.67 7.07
CA GLU A 189 -9.71 -26.28 8.47
C GLU A 189 -10.56 -25.04 8.81
N ILE A 190 -10.61 -24.03 7.95
CA ILE A 190 -11.50 -22.88 8.10
C ILE A 190 -12.97 -23.31 8.08
N GLU A 191 -13.34 -24.26 7.22
CA GLU A 191 -14.72 -24.76 7.18
C GLU A 191 -15.08 -25.54 8.46
N LYS A 192 -14.15 -26.32 9.03
CA LYS A 192 -14.34 -26.92 10.37
C LYS A 192 -14.48 -25.86 11.45
N GLN A 193 -13.67 -24.80 11.40
CA GLN A 193 -13.75 -23.68 12.34
C GLN A 193 -15.10 -22.96 12.25
N ARG A 194 -15.67 -22.82 11.05
CA ARG A 194 -17.03 -22.29 10.85
C ARG A 194 -18.09 -23.17 11.48
N VAL A 195 -18.03 -24.47 11.24
CA VAL A 195 -18.96 -25.43 11.88
C VAL A 195 -18.82 -25.36 13.41
N ARG A 196 -17.60 -25.27 13.94
CA ARG A 196 -17.33 -25.11 15.37
C ARG A 196 -17.90 -23.80 15.92
N LEU A 197 -17.75 -22.70 15.20
CA LEU A 197 -18.33 -21.40 15.56
C LEU A 197 -19.87 -21.48 15.64
N ILE A 198 -20.52 -22.12 14.66
CA ILE A 198 -21.99 -22.30 14.66
C ILE A 198 -22.42 -23.14 15.86
N ASN A 199 -21.71 -24.23 16.14
CA ASN A 199 -22.00 -25.10 17.28
C ASN A 199 -21.81 -24.37 18.62
N ASN A 200 -20.74 -23.59 18.78
CA ASN A 200 -20.49 -22.81 19.99
C ASN A 200 -21.56 -21.74 20.20
N LYS A 201 -21.98 -21.03 19.14
CA LYS A 201 -23.10 -20.08 19.20
C LYS A 201 -24.42 -20.76 19.61
N SER A 202 -24.72 -21.92 19.03
CA SER A 202 -25.90 -22.71 19.42
C SER A 202 -25.82 -23.17 20.86
N ARG A 203 -24.62 -23.53 21.35
CA ARG A 203 -24.40 -23.97 22.72
C ARG A 203 -24.62 -22.85 23.72
N ILE A 204 -24.14 -21.64 23.44
CA ILE A 204 -24.42 -20.46 24.27
C ILE A 204 -25.93 -20.21 24.36
N GLN A 205 -26.65 -20.28 23.25
CA GLN A 205 -28.12 -20.13 23.26
C GLN A 205 -28.82 -21.23 24.08
N GLU A 206 -28.29 -22.44 24.08
CA GLU A 206 -28.81 -23.53 24.91
C GLU A 206 -28.52 -23.29 26.40
N LEU A 207 -27.31 -22.86 26.74
CA LEU A 207 -26.92 -22.48 28.11
C LEU A 207 -27.80 -21.37 28.66
N GLU A 208 -28.10 -20.33 27.87
CA GLU A 208 -29.03 -19.26 28.27
C GLU A 208 -30.42 -19.81 28.64
N ARG A 209 -30.96 -20.74 27.84
CA ARG A 209 -32.24 -21.38 28.15
C ARG A 209 -32.18 -22.22 29.43
N LEU A 210 -31.09 -22.95 29.64
CA LEU A 210 -30.88 -23.76 30.84
C LEU A 210 -30.75 -22.88 32.09
N MET A 211 -30.02 -21.76 32.01
CA MET A 211 -29.89 -20.80 33.10
C MET A 211 -31.24 -20.18 33.48
N CYS A 212 -32.06 -19.78 32.50
CA CYS A 212 -33.43 -19.31 32.74
C CYS A 212 -34.27 -20.38 33.46
N ARG A 213 -34.22 -21.63 32.99
CA ARG A 213 -35.00 -22.72 33.58
C ARG A 213 -34.59 -23.05 35.01
N ILE A 214 -33.28 -23.06 35.28
CA ILE A 214 -32.75 -23.37 36.61
C ILE A 214 -33.05 -22.24 37.61
N TYR A 215 -33.11 -21.00 37.12
CA TYR A 215 -33.61 -19.87 37.91
C TYR A 215 -35.11 -20.01 38.23
N GLU A 216 -35.94 -20.42 37.26
CA GLU A 216 -37.37 -20.70 37.49
C GLU A 216 -37.57 -21.84 38.52
N ASP A 217 -36.82 -22.94 38.39
CA ASP A 217 -36.92 -24.08 39.32
C ASP A 217 -36.41 -23.75 40.73
N MET A 218 -35.48 -22.78 40.87
CA MET A 218 -35.08 -22.22 42.16
C MET A 218 -36.21 -21.40 42.81
N ILE A 219 -36.90 -20.55 42.04
CA ILE A 219 -38.05 -19.77 42.54
C ILE A 219 -39.18 -20.69 42.99
N LEU A 220 -39.40 -21.79 42.27
CA LEU A 220 -40.40 -22.81 42.61
C LEU A 220 -39.94 -23.75 43.74
N GLU A 221 -38.81 -23.47 44.40
CA GLU A 221 -38.21 -24.23 45.50
C GLU A 221 -37.95 -25.72 45.18
N LYS A 222 -37.90 -26.09 43.90
CA LYS A 222 -37.57 -27.47 43.49
C LYS A 222 -36.10 -27.78 43.66
N ILE A 223 -35.26 -26.75 43.69
CA ILE A 223 -33.80 -26.86 43.84
C ILE A 223 -33.35 -25.92 44.98
N PRO A 224 -32.54 -26.40 45.94
CA PRO A 224 -31.96 -25.54 46.97
C PRO A 224 -31.04 -24.45 46.39
N SER A 225 -31.01 -23.27 47.00
CA SER A 225 -30.20 -22.12 46.56
C SER A 225 -28.71 -22.44 46.43
N SER A 226 -28.16 -23.25 47.34
CA SER A 226 -26.75 -23.69 47.28
C SER A 226 -26.43 -24.52 46.05
N ARG A 227 -27.41 -25.29 45.53
CA ARG A 227 -27.24 -26.10 44.32
C ARG A 227 -27.39 -25.26 43.06
N TYR A 228 -28.26 -24.24 43.08
CA TYR A 228 -28.38 -23.24 42.03
C TYR A 228 -27.05 -22.49 41.82
N GLU A 229 -26.42 -22.00 42.89
CA GLU A 229 -25.17 -21.23 42.79
C GLU A 229 -24.05 -22.02 42.11
N ILE A 230 -23.91 -23.31 42.44
CA ILE A 230 -22.90 -24.19 41.83
C ILE A 230 -23.18 -24.38 40.34
N LEU A 231 -24.42 -24.68 39.96
CA LEU A 231 -24.79 -24.91 38.55
C LEU A 231 -24.67 -23.62 37.73
N ASN A 232 -25.15 -22.50 38.27
CA ASN A 232 -25.04 -21.20 37.61
C ASN A 232 -23.58 -20.81 37.40
N SER A 233 -22.71 -21.02 38.41
CA SER A 233 -21.28 -20.77 38.27
C SER A 233 -20.65 -21.63 37.17
N GLN A 234 -21.02 -22.91 37.06
CA GLN A 234 -20.55 -23.81 36.00
C GLN A 234 -20.98 -23.34 34.60
N TYR A 235 -22.26 -22.99 34.42
CA TYR A 235 -22.74 -22.48 33.14
C TYR A 235 -22.14 -21.12 32.77
N GLU A 236 -21.95 -20.23 33.75
CA GLU A 236 -21.24 -18.97 33.52
C GLU A 236 -19.78 -19.19 33.12
N THR A 237 -19.08 -20.17 33.70
CA THR A 237 -17.72 -20.51 33.26
C THR A 237 -17.71 -21.04 31.83
N GLU A 238 -18.62 -21.95 31.50
CA GLU A 238 -18.74 -22.52 30.15
C GLU A 238 -19.09 -21.42 29.12
N GLN A 239 -20.01 -20.51 29.46
CA GLN A 239 -20.38 -19.39 28.61
C GLN A 239 -19.19 -18.45 28.35
N ARG A 240 -18.42 -18.09 29.39
CA ARG A 240 -17.23 -17.24 29.24
C ARG A 240 -16.19 -17.89 28.34
N ASP A 241 -15.95 -19.18 28.50
CA ASP A 241 -14.94 -19.89 27.70
C ASP A 241 -15.38 -20.04 26.24
N LEU A 242 -16.66 -20.36 26.00
CA LEU A 242 -17.23 -20.40 24.64
C LEU A 242 -17.25 -19.03 23.98
N SER A 243 -17.55 -17.95 24.72
CA SER A 243 -17.51 -16.59 24.18
C SER A 243 -16.11 -16.18 23.73
N ARG A 244 -15.07 -16.48 24.53
CA ARG A 244 -13.68 -16.24 24.12
C ARG A 244 -13.31 -17.03 22.86
N GLU A 245 -13.70 -18.31 22.82
CA GLU A 245 -13.43 -19.16 21.66
C GLU A 245 -14.15 -18.64 20.41
N ILE A 246 -15.36 -18.11 20.53
CA ILE A 246 -16.08 -17.48 19.41
C ILE A 246 -15.33 -16.23 18.92
N GLU A 247 -14.87 -15.36 19.82
CA GLU A 247 -14.09 -14.17 19.44
C GLU A 247 -12.82 -14.55 18.66
N ASP A 248 -12.09 -15.56 19.14
CA ASP A 248 -10.88 -16.06 18.45
C ASP A 248 -11.22 -16.67 17.08
N LEU A 249 -12.26 -17.50 16.99
CA LEU A 249 -12.71 -18.11 15.73
C LEU A 249 -13.19 -17.05 14.73
N GLU A 250 -13.93 -16.03 15.17
CA GLU A 250 -14.38 -14.91 14.34
C GLU A 250 -13.20 -14.09 13.81
N LEU A 251 -12.17 -13.87 14.63
CA LEU A 251 -10.94 -13.20 14.20
C LEU A 251 -10.20 -13.98 13.12
N VAL A 252 -10.13 -15.31 13.22
CA VAL A 252 -9.47 -16.15 12.21
C VAL A 252 -10.27 -16.18 10.91
N ILE A 253 -11.58 -16.43 10.99
CA ILE A 253 -12.45 -16.50 9.80
C ILE A 253 -12.50 -15.14 9.09
N SER A 254 -12.61 -14.04 9.83
CA SER A 254 -12.64 -12.69 9.24
C SER A 254 -11.33 -12.33 8.55
N ARG A 255 -10.16 -12.75 9.07
CA ARG A 255 -8.88 -12.56 8.37
C ARG A 255 -8.87 -13.29 7.03
N TYR A 256 -9.31 -14.54 7.03
CA TYR A 256 -9.40 -15.35 5.81
C TYR A 256 -10.39 -14.76 4.79
N GLU A 257 -11.59 -14.36 5.21
CA GLU A 257 -12.58 -13.75 4.32
C GLU A 257 -12.09 -12.43 3.73
N ASN A 258 -11.42 -11.60 4.54
CA ASN A 258 -10.82 -10.36 4.06
C ASN A 258 -9.81 -10.59 2.93
N GLU A 259 -9.01 -11.65 2.95
CA GLU A 259 -8.10 -11.99 1.86
C GLU A 259 -8.84 -12.40 0.60
N THR A 260 -9.89 -13.22 0.72
CA THR A 260 -10.72 -13.62 -0.43
C THR A 260 -11.48 -12.44 -1.05
N ASP A 261 -12.01 -11.55 -0.23
CA ASP A 261 -12.73 -10.37 -0.68
C ASP A 261 -11.79 -9.36 -1.34
N ARG A 262 -10.54 -9.26 -0.87
CA ARG A 262 -9.50 -8.44 -1.53
C ARG A 262 -9.26 -8.91 -2.97
N ALA A 263 -9.07 -10.21 -3.19
CA ALA A 263 -8.88 -10.75 -4.54
C ALA A 263 -10.08 -10.45 -5.45
N ARG A 264 -11.31 -10.68 -4.97
CA ARG A 264 -12.53 -10.36 -5.73
C ARG A 264 -12.66 -8.87 -6.04
N LYS A 265 -12.34 -8.01 -5.08
CA LYS A 265 -12.32 -6.55 -5.27
C LYS A 265 -11.31 -6.15 -6.34
N PHE A 266 -10.13 -6.74 -6.35
CA PHE A 266 -9.15 -6.48 -7.40
C PHE A 266 -9.65 -6.87 -8.80
N ILE A 267 -10.31 -8.03 -8.92
CA ILE A 267 -10.93 -8.46 -10.18
C ILE A 267 -11.99 -7.45 -10.63
N SER A 268 -12.84 -7.01 -9.71
CA SER A 268 -13.83 -5.97 -9.99
C SER A 268 -13.18 -4.64 -10.40
N LEU A 269 -12.00 -4.33 -9.87
CA LEU A 269 -11.28 -3.12 -10.17
C LEU A 269 -10.63 -3.21 -11.57
N ILE A 270 -10.07 -4.36 -11.95
CA ILE A 270 -9.57 -4.60 -13.32
C ILE A 270 -10.69 -4.54 -14.35
N SER A 271 -11.84 -5.15 -14.06
CA SER A 271 -12.94 -5.22 -15.04
C SER A 271 -13.55 -3.86 -15.37
N ARG A 272 -13.38 -2.84 -14.50
CA ARG A 272 -13.76 -1.44 -14.79
C ARG A 272 -12.94 -0.81 -15.91
N TYR A 273 -11.74 -1.31 -16.19
CA TYR A 273 -10.82 -0.71 -17.17
C TYR A 273 -10.73 -1.54 -18.46
N GLU A 274 -11.09 -0.92 -19.59
CA GLU A 274 -11.07 -1.57 -20.90
C GLU A 274 -9.65 -1.84 -21.43
N ASN A 275 -8.68 -0.96 -21.20
CA ASN A 275 -7.31 -1.13 -21.69
C ASN A 275 -6.29 -0.40 -20.82
N PHE A 276 -5.08 -0.94 -20.74
CA PHE A 276 -3.93 -0.36 -20.04
C PHE A 276 -2.92 0.25 -21.01
N ASN A 277 -3.35 0.92 -22.08
CA ASN A 277 -2.40 1.50 -23.05
C ASN A 277 -1.70 2.76 -22.53
N GLU A 278 -2.41 3.58 -21.77
CA GLU A 278 -1.85 4.73 -21.07
C GLU A 278 -2.24 4.65 -19.60
N LEU A 279 -1.24 4.57 -18.72
CA LEU A 279 -1.46 4.52 -17.28
C LEU A 279 -1.70 5.94 -16.75
N THR A 280 -2.95 6.22 -16.39
CA THR A 280 -3.29 7.47 -15.70
C THR A 280 -2.81 7.44 -14.25
N ASN A 281 -2.60 8.62 -13.66
CA ASN A 281 -2.19 8.73 -12.25
C ASN A 281 -3.25 8.14 -11.29
N THR A 282 -4.54 8.22 -11.64
CA THR A 282 -5.61 7.59 -10.85
C THR A 282 -5.48 6.08 -10.87
N MET A 283 -5.32 5.47 -12.05
CA MET A 283 -5.11 4.02 -12.20
C MET A 283 -3.91 3.55 -11.39
N ILE A 284 -2.76 4.21 -11.49
CA ILE A 284 -1.56 3.79 -10.75
C ILE A 284 -1.80 3.83 -9.24
N ASN A 285 -2.49 4.86 -8.72
CA ASN A 285 -2.79 4.91 -7.30
C ASN A 285 -3.84 3.86 -6.88
N GLU A 286 -4.82 3.54 -7.73
CA GLU A 286 -5.83 2.50 -7.47
C GLU A 286 -5.27 1.09 -7.51
N PHE A 287 -4.28 0.82 -8.37
CA PHE A 287 -3.71 -0.52 -8.54
C PHE A 287 -2.47 -0.76 -7.67
N VAL A 288 -1.64 0.26 -7.40
CA VAL A 288 -0.31 0.07 -6.80
C VAL A 288 -0.26 0.63 -5.39
N GLU A 289 0.12 -0.22 -4.44
CA GLU A 289 0.33 0.15 -3.05
C GLU A 289 1.72 0.72 -2.84
N LYS A 290 2.74 -0.06 -3.21
CA LYS A 290 4.16 0.26 -3.07
C LYS A 290 5.00 -0.47 -4.12
N ILE A 291 6.13 0.11 -4.49
CA ILE A 291 7.10 -0.46 -5.41
C ILE A 291 8.44 -0.47 -4.70
N ILE A 292 9.03 -1.65 -4.55
CA ILE A 292 10.32 -1.84 -3.89
C ILE A 292 11.39 -2.08 -4.96
N ILE A 293 12.46 -1.29 -4.88
CA ILE A 293 13.57 -1.35 -5.83
C ILE A 293 14.83 -1.81 -5.12
N HIS A 294 15.42 -2.86 -5.67
CA HIS A 294 16.70 -3.41 -5.23
C HIS A 294 17.88 -2.73 -5.91
N GLU A 295 19.07 -2.95 -5.35
CA GLU A 295 20.32 -2.58 -6.00
C GLU A 295 20.48 -3.30 -7.36
N ARG A 296 21.26 -2.73 -8.27
CA ARG A 296 21.65 -3.42 -9.50
C ARG A 296 22.73 -4.45 -9.20
N ASP A 297 22.63 -5.62 -9.81
CA ASP A 297 23.63 -6.69 -9.68
C ASP A 297 25.04 -6.21 -10.05
N ARG A 298 25.15 -5.31 -11.03
CA ARG A 298 26.42 -4.71 -11.45
C ARG A 298 26.37 -3.19 -11.56
N LYS A 299 27.23 -2.54 -10.76
CA LYS A 299 27.43 -1.08 -10.74
C LYS A 299 27.97 -0.56 -12.08
N GLY A 300 27.41 0.56 -12.56
CA GLY A 300 27.89 1.28 -13.75
C GLY A 300 27.55 0.66 -15.11
N SER A 301 26.91 -0.51 -15.15
CA SER A 301 26.42 -1.10 -16.40
C SER A 301 25.03 -0.57 -16.76
N GLN A 302 24.82 -0.21 -18.03
CA GLN A 302 23.50 0.18 -18.54
C GLN A 302 22.58 -1.03 -18.77
N THR A 303 23.15 -2.24 -18.83
CA THR A 303 22.44 -3.51 -19.13
C THR A 303 22.47 -4.50 -17.95
N SER A 304 22.74 -4.00 -16.74
CA SER A 304 22.60 -4.82 -15.52
C SER A 304 21.13 -5.11 -15.28
N LYS A 305 20.83 -6.34 -14.85
CA LYS A 305 19.54 -6.66 -14.25
C LYS A 305 19.38 -5.89 -12.92
N GLN A 306 18.13 -5.61 -12.59
CA GLN A 306 17.73 -4.92 -11.37
C GLN A 306 16.39 -5.52 -10.94
N LYS A 307 16.30 -6.05 -9.72
CA LYS A 307 15.05 -6.60 -9.19
C LYS A 307 14.11 -5.47 -8.79
N ILE A 308 12.84 -5.58 -9.19
CA ILE A 308 11.77 -4.64 -8.87
C ILE A 308 10.60 -5.49 -8.38
N GLU A 309 10.10 -5.19 -7.19
CA GLU A 309 8.91 -5.83 -6.62
C GLU A 309 7.77 -4.81 -6.65
N ILE A 310 6.64 -5.19 -7.22
CA ILE A 310 5.45 -4.33 -7.33
C ILE A 310 4.39 -4.94 -6.43
N TYR A 311 4.00 -4.20 -5.40
CA TYR A 311 2.89 -4.58 -4.53
C TYR A 311 1.64 -3.89 -5.03
N PHE A 312 0.73 -4.69 -5.57
CA PHE A 312 -0.59 -4.24 -5.97
C PHE A 312 -1.49 -4.10 -4.75
N ASN A 313 -2.38 -3.11 -4.78
CA ASN A 313 -3.49 -3.03 -3.83
C ASN A 313 -4.25 -4.37 -3.89
N PHE A 314 -4.69 -4.86 -2.73
CA PHE A 314 -5.47 -6.09 -2.55
C PHE A 314 -4.71 -7.42 -2.74
N ILE A 315 -3.77 -7.53 -3.67
CA ILE A 315 -3.08 -8.81 -3.98
C ILE A 315 -1.64 -8.86 -3.42
N GLY A 316 -1.01 -7.71 -3.14
CA GLY A 316 0.38 -7.69 -2.71
C GLY A 316 1.35 -7.97 -3.86
N ASN A 317 2.46 -8.67 -3.59
CA ASN A 317 3.48 -8.97 -4.60
C ASN A 317 3.01 -10.14 -5.47
N TYR A 318 2.29 -9.84 -6.55
CA TYR A 318 1.88 -10.84 -7.53
C TYR A 318 2.89 -10.91 -8.67
N GLU A 319 3.51 -12.07 -8.82
CA GLU A 319 4.26 -12.40 -10.03
C GLU A 319 3.36 -13.29 -10.90
N VAL A 320 3.04 -12.80 -12.10
CA VAL A 320 2.30 -13.60 -13.08
C VAL A 320 3.10 -14.89 -13.33
N PRO A 321 2.48 -16.08 -13.21
CA PRO A 321 3.11 -17.33 -13.59
C PRO A 321 3.57 -17.20 -15.05
N LYS A 322 4.87 -17.08 -15.25
CA LYS A 322 5.44 -17.11 -16.60
C LYS A 322 5.31 -18.54 -17.09
N GLU A 323 4.94 -18.72 -18.35
CA GLU A 323 5.02 -20.03 -19.02
C GLU A 323 6.37 -20.66 -18.64
N GLU A 324 6.33 -21.88 -18.10
CA GLU A 324 7.52 -22.60 -17.73
C GLU A 324 8.30 -22.90 -19.02
N LEU A 325 9.25 -22.02 -19.33
CA LEU A 325 10.25 -22.25 -20.37
C LEU A 325 10.83 -23.64 -20.15
N SER A 326 10.97 -24.43 -21.22
CA SER A 326 11.52 -25.78 -21.12
C SER A 326 12.88 -25.74 -20.40
N GLU A 327 13.24 -26.79 -19.66
CA GLU A 327 14.54 -26.88 -18.99
C GLU A 327 15.71 -26.58 -19.95
N GLU A 328 15.56 -26.98 -21.22
CA GLU A 328 16.52 -26.69 -22.28
C GLU A 328 16.61 -25.19 -22.63
N GLU A 329 15.48 -24.47 -22.63
CA GLU A 329 15.43 -23.04 -22.91
C GLU A 329 15.97 -22.23 -21.74
N ARG A 330 15.65 -22.62 -20.50
CA ARG A 330 16.24 -22.05 -19.28
C ARG A 330 17.76 -22.21 -19.27
N SER A 331 18.25 -23.42 -19.56
CA SER A 331 19.69 -23.69 -19.61
C SER A 331 20.39 -22.88 -20.70
N LYS A 332 19.77 -22.70 -21.88
CA LYS A 332 20.33 -21.87 -22.97
C LYS A 332 20.41 -20.39 -22.57
N LEU A 333 19.36 -19.85 -21.97
CA LEU A 333 19.33 -18.46 -21.50
C LEU A 333 20.38 -18.21 -20.40
N GLU A 334 20.52 -19.15 -19.46
CA GLU A 334 21.56 -19.09 -18.43
C GLU A 334 22.96 -19.14 -19.04
N GLU A 335 23.20 -19.99 -20.03
CA GLU A 335 24.51 -20.11 -20.68
C GLU A 335 24.85 -18.85 -21.49
N GLU A 336 23.88 -18.28 -22.22
CA GLU A 336 24.06 -16.98 -22.88
C GLU A 336 24.35 -15.87 -21.87
N GLU A 337 23.64 -15.85 -20.74
CA GLU A 337 23.85 -14.87 -19.70
C GLU A 337 25.24 -14.99 -19.06
N ARG A 338 25.72 -16.23 -18.81
CA ARG A 338 27.09 -16.49 -18.38
C ARG A 338 28.10 -15.95 -19.40
N LYS A 339 27.95 -16.26 -20.69
CA LYS A 339 28.84 -15.76 -21.75
C LYS A 339 28.87 -14.22 -21.81
N ILE A 340 27.72 -13.57 -21.65
CA ILE A 340 27.62 -12.11 -21.60
C ILE A 340 28.36 -11.57 -20.37
N ASN A 341 28.18 -12.19 -19.19
CA ASN A 341 28.84 -11.76 -17.97
C ASN A 341 30.36 -11.96 -18.02
N GLU A 342 30.85 -13.08 -18.54
CA GLU A 342 32.28 -13.33 -18.77
C GLU A 342 32.89 -12.29 -19.73
N ARG A 343 32.19 -12.00 -20.84
CA ARG A 343 32.62 -10.95 -21.78
C ARG A 343 32.71 -9.59 -21.08
N ARG A 344 31.75 -9.25 -20.21
CA ARG A 344 31.76 -8.00 -19.44
C ARG A 344 32.90 -7.97 -18.43
N ASP A 345 33.19 -9.07 -17.74
CA ASP A 345 34.30 -9.16 -16.78
C ASP A 345 35.65 -9.01 -17.46
N ARG A 346 35.82 -9.63 -18.63
CA ARG A 346 37.01 -9.46 -19.45
C ARG A 346 37.23 -8.00 -19.86
N LEU A 347 36.17 -7.32 -20.30
CA LEU A 347 36.22 -5.90 -20.66
C LEU A 347 36.51 -5.02 -19.43
N HIS A 348 35.94 -5.34 -18.27
CA HIS A 348 36.18 -4.63 -17.02
C HIS A 348 37.63 -4.78 -16.55
N GLN A 349 38.19 -6.00 -16.59
CA GLN A 349 39.60 -6.23 -16.28
C GLN A 349 40.53 -5.49 -17.24
N ASN A 350 40.21 -5.47 -18.54
CA ASN A 350 40.97 -4.70 -19.53
C ASN A 350 40.89 -3.18 -19.28
N TYR A 351 39.75 -2.68 -18.80
CA TYR A 351 39.63 -1.29 -18.35
C TYR A 351 40.51 -1.01 -17.11
N LEU A 352 40.47 -1.87 -16.09
CA LEU A 352 41.30 -1.71 -14.89
C LEU A 352 42.80 -1.73 -15.24
N LYS A 353 43.24 -2.62 -16.13
CA LYS A 353 44.62 -2.65 -16.65
C LYS A 353 44.99 -1.35 -17.37
N ARG A 354 44.10 -0.80 -18.21
CA ARG A 354 44.32 0.49 -18.89
C ARG A 354 44.37 1.67 -17.93
N LYS A 355 43.58 1.63 -16.85
CA LYS A 355 43.58 2.65 -15.80
C LYS A 355 44.86 2.61 -14.98
N ALA A 356 45.33 1.42 -14.60
CA ALA A 356 46.61 1.25 -13.90
C ALA A 356 47.80 1.72 -14.73
N ASN A 357 47.76 1.48 -16.05
CA ASN A 357 48.84 1.85 -16.97
C ASN A 357 48.75 3.30 -17.50
N GLY A 358 47.87 4.15 -16.97
CA GLY A 358 47.71 5.56 -17.38
C GLY A 358 47.07 5.79 -18.77
N LYS A 359 47.08 4.80 -19.67
CA LYS A 359 46.49 4.88 -21.03
C LYS A 359 45.02 5.28 -21.07
N GLN A 360 44.26 4.97 -20.01
CA GLN A 360 42.86 5.42 -19.91
C GLN A 360 42.75 6.94 -19.78
N GLN A 361 43.68 7.57 -19.07
CA GLN A 361 43.73 9.02 -18.84
C GLN A 361 44.08 9.75 -20.14
N GLU A 362 45.07 9.25 -20.90
CA GLU A 362 45.40 9.75 -22.25
C GLU A 362 44.19 9.67 -23.21
N TYR A 363 43.43 8.56 -23.16
CA TYR A 363 42.22 8.41 -23.95
C TYR A 363 41.15 9.45 -23.58
N GLU A 364 40.91 9.65 -22.29
CA GLU A 364 39.93 10.61 -21.77
C GLU A 364 40.30 12.06 -22.13
N GLU A 365 41.58 12.43 -22.02
CA GLU A 365 42.08 13.75 -22.43
C GLU A 365 41.93 13.98 -23.94
N ARG A 366 42.29 13.00 -24.76
CA ARG A 366 42.12 13.08 -26.22
C ARG A 366 40.66 13.21 -26.63
N TYR A 367 39.77 12.52 -25.91
CA TYR A 367 38.33 12.61 -26.15
C TYR A 367 37.75 13.95 -25.68
N LYS A 368 38.19 14.46 -24.53
CA LYS A 368 37.82 15.79 -24.01
C LYS A 368 38.22 16.90 -24.99
N ALA A 369 39.45 16.86 -25.51
CA ALA A 369 39.92 17.79 -26.53
C ALA A 369 39.06 17.75 -27.82
N ARG A 370 38.65 16.55 -28.27
CA ARG A 370 37.71 16.40 -29.39
C ARG A 370 36.33 16.99 -29.10
N ARG A 371 35.81 16.81 -27.88
CA ARG A 371 34.51 17.36 -27.47
C ARG A 371 34.54 18.89 -27.40
N GLU A 372 35.62 19.45 -26.86
CA GLU A 372 35.83 20.90 -26.81
C GLU A 372 35.99 21.51 -28.21
N GLN A 373 36.72 20.85 -29.12
CA GLN A 373 36.76 21.26 -30.54
C GLN A 373 35.40 21.23 -31.22
N LYS A 374 34.56 20.22 -30.91
CA LYS A 374 33.22 20.10 -31.48
C LYS A 374 32.27 21.16 -30.92
N ASN A 375 32.36 21.46 -29.63
CA ASN A 375 31.57 22.50 -28.98
C ASN A 375 32.01 23.93 -29.37
N ARG A 376 33.25 24.13 -29.82
CA ARG A 376 33.72 25.43 -30.37
C ARG A 376 33.30 25.65 -31.84
N ARG A 377 32.83 24.62 -32.54
CA ARG A 377 32.37 24.67 -33.94
C ARG A 377 30.86 24.87 -34.08
N ILE A 378 30.15 24.86 -32.96
CA ILE A 378 28.72 25.20 -32.81
C ILE A 378 28.70 26.56 -32.13
#